data_AF-A0A7J0FJB8-F1
#
_entry.id   AF-A0A7J0FJB8-F1
#
_cell.length_a   1.000
_cell.length_b   1.000
_cell.length_c   1.000
_cell.angle_alpha   90.00
_cell.angle_beta   90.00
_cell.angle_gamma   90.00
#
_symmetry.space_group_name_H-M   'P 1'
#
loop_
_entity.id
_entity.type
_entity.pdbx_description
1 polymer ?
#
loop_
_entity_poly.entity_id
_entity_poly.type
_entity_poly.pdbx_seq_one_letter_code
_entity_poly.pdbx_strand_id
1 'polypeptide(L)'
;MSEFQILRENIHQEYREVVERRVYTVTGTRADEETIDRLIETGDSEQIFQKAIREQGRGQIMDTLAEIQERHDAVREVERKLLELQQIFMDMAVLVDAQGDMLDNIESQVSSAVDHVQSGNTALQKAKKLQKNSRKWMCIAILILLIIIAVIVVGVLKPWSKNGA
;
A
#
# COMPACT_ATOMS: atom_id res chain seq x y z
N MET A 1 -9.22 0.57 -13.53
CA MET A 1 -9.74 -0.39 -14.52
C MET A 1 -10.67 0.26 -15.53
N SER A 2 -11.76 0.94 -15.12
CA SER A 2 -12.65 1.67 -16.04
C SER A 2 -11.91 2.65 -16.97
N GLU A 3 -11.03 3.49 -16.41
CA GLU A 3 -10.24 4.45 -17.21
C GLU A 3 -9.30 3.77 -18.22
N PHE A 4 -8.77 2.58 -17.90
CA PHE A 4 -7.93 1.81 -18.83
C PHE A 4 -8.74 1.25 -20.00
N GLN A 5 -9.94 0.76 -19.73
CA GLN A 5 -10.85 0.28 -20.77
C GLN A 5 -11.25 1.43 -21.69
N ILE A 6 -11.59 2.60 -21.13
CA ILE A 6 -11.90 3.82 -21.89
C ILE A 6 -10.71 4.25 -22.75
N LEU A 7 -9.49 4.28 -22.19
CA LEU A 7 -8.30 4.67 -22.94
C LEU A 7 -8.00 3.69 -24.09
N ARG A 8 -8.13 2.38 -23.84
CA ARG A 8 -7.93 1.35 -24.88
C ARG A 8 -8.95 1.52 -26.01
N GLU A 9 -10.21 1.75 -25.66
CA GLU A 9 -11.28 1.94 -26.63
C GLU A 9 -11.09 3.20 -27.47
N ASN A 10 -10.68 4.31 -26.83
CA ASN A 10 -10.34 5.56 -27.54
C ASN A 10 -9.19 5.35 -28.54
N ILE A 11 -8.13 4.64 -28.17
CA ILE A 11 -7.00 4.35 -29.07
C ILE A 11 -7.46 3.50 -30.26
N HIS A 12 -8.30 2.48 -30.03
CA HIS A 12 -8.84 1.66 -31.11
C HIS A 12 -9.73 2.47 -32.06
N GLN A 13 -10.58 3.35 -31.53
CA GLN A 13 -11.43 4.21 -32.34
C GLN A 13 -10.62 5.19 -33.17
N GLU A 14 -9.63 5.87 -32.57
CA GLU A 14 -8.76 6.80 -33.29
C GLU A 14 -7.96 6.09 -34.39
N TYR A 15 -7.44 4.89 -34.10
CA TYR A 15 -6.75 4.08 -35.10
C TYR A 15 -7.67 3.67 -36.25
N ARG A 16 -8.90 3.24 -35.96
CA ARG A 16 -9.91 2.91 -36.97
C ARG A 16 -10.18 4.07 -37.90
N GLU A 17 -10.43 5.27 -37.35
CA GLU A 17 -10.70 6.47 -38.15
C GLU A 17 -9.54 6.82 -39.10
N VAL A 18 -8.31 6.67 -38.62
CA VAL A 18 -7.11 6.91 -39.44
C VAL A 18 -7.03 5.89 -40.58
N VAL A 19 -7.23 4.61 -40.28
CA VAL A 19 -7.22 3.53 -41.27
C VAL A 19 -8.28 3.75 -42.34
N GLU A 20 -9.53 4.00 -41.95
CA GLU A 20 -10.62 4.27 -42.90
C GLU A 20 -10.32 5.44 -43.83
N ARG A 21 -9.80 6.55 -43.27
CA ARG A 21 -9.43 7.73 -44.04
C ARG A 21 -8.32 7.43 -45.05
N ARG A 22 -7.31 6.67 -44.65
CA ARG A 22 -6.19 6.29 -45.53
C ARG A 22 -6.62 5.31 -46.63
N VAL A 23 -7.42 4.30 -46.29
CA VAL A 23 -7.99 3.36 -47.26
C VAL A 23 -8.83 4.10 -48.30
N TYR A 24 -9.68 5.03 -47.88
CA TYR A 24 -10.49 5.83 -48.80
C TYR A 24 -9.62 6.73 -49.71
N THR A 25 -8.59 7.38 -49.15
CA THR A 25 -7.69 8.28 -49.90
C THR A 25 -6.97 7.56 -51.04
N VAL A 26 -6.63 6.29 -50.84
CA VAL A 26 -5.83 5.50 -51.79
C VAL A 26 -6.68 4.64 -52.71
N THR A 27 -7.83 4.16 -52.27
CA THR A 27 -8.70 3.30 -53.12
C THR A 27 -9.80 4.09 -53.82
N GLY A 28 -10.06 5.34 -53.40
CA GLY A 28 -11.17 6.15 -53.88
C GLY A 28 -12.56 5.61 -53.52
N THR A 29 -12.64 4.52 -52.74
CA THR A 29 -13.89 3.86 -52.37
C THR A 29 -13.92 3.61 -50.87
N ARG A 30 -15.11 3.61 -50.26
CA ARG A 30 -15.25 3.16 -48.87
C ARG A 30 -15.12 1.64 -48.87
N ALA A 31 -14.13 1.13 -48.15
CA ALA A 31 -14.05 -0.29 -47.84
C ALA A 31 -15.21 -0.69 -46.93
N ASP A 32 -15.60 -1.95 -47.01
CA ASP A 32 -16.52 -2.56 -46.07
C ASP A 32 -15.92 -2.65 -44.65
N GLU A 33 -16.81 -2.69 -43.67
CA GLU A 33 -16.46 -2.74 -42.24
C GLU A 33 -15.56 -3.94 -41.91
N GLU A 34 -15.84 -5.11 -42.50
CA GLU A 34 -15.09 -6.35 -42.30
C GLU A 34 -13.65 -6.23 -42.80
N THR A 35 -13.45 -5.57 -43.93
CA THR A 35 -12.14 -5.29 -44.50
C THR A 35 -11.32 -4.35 -43.62
N ILE A 36 -11.96 -3.33 -43.02
CA ILE A 36 -11.32 -2.41 -42.07
C ILE A 36 -10.96 -3.15 -40.77
N ASP A 37 -11.87 -3.97 -40.24
CA ASP A 37 -11.63 -4.78 -39.04
C ASP A 37 -10.45 -5.71 -39.23
N ARG A 38 -10.42 -6.44 -40.35
CA ARG A 38 -9.31 -7.33 -40.69
C ARG A 38 -7.99 -6.56 -40.78
N LEU A 39 -7.99 -5.37 -41.37
CA LEU A 39 -6.78 -4.54 -41.45
C LEU A 39 -6.26 -4.14 -40.08
N ILE A 40 -7.17 -3.77 -39.18
CA ILE A 40 -6.85 -3.36 -37.81
C ILE A 40 -6.31 -4.53 -37.00
N GLU A 41 -6.88 -5.73 -37.16
CA GLU A 41 -6.48 -6.92 -36.41
C GLU A 41 -5.17 -7.55 -36.90
N THR A 42 -5.01 -7.62 -38.23
CA THR A 42 -3.92 -8.38 -38.86
C THR A 42 -2.79 -7.51 -39.39
N GLY A 43 -3.04 -6.24 -39.67
CA GLY A 43 -2.12 -5.37 -40.43
C GLY A 43 -2.00 -5.76 -41.92
N ASP A 44 -2.64 -6.85 -42.35
CA ASP A 44 -2.51 -7.38 -43.72
C ASP A 44 -3.30 -6.53 -44.71
N SER A 45 -2.55 -5.63 -45.33
CA SER A 45 -3.05 -4.60 -46.21
C SER A 45 -2.80 -4.91 -47.69
N GLU A 46 -1.98 -5.92 -48.00
CA GLU A 46 -1.63 -6.25 -49.38
C GLU A 46 -2.88 -6.52 -50.23
N GLN A 47 -3.82 -7.31 -49.73
CA GLN A 47 -5.02 -7.71 -50.49
C GLN A 47 -5.95 -6.55 -50.82
N ILE A 48 -6.10 -5.59 -49.91
CA ILE A 48 -6.97 -4.41 -50.08
C ILE A 48 -6.39 -3.48 -51.14
N PHE A 49 -5.07 -3.26 -51.08
CA PHE A 49 -4.40 -2.29 -51.92
C PHE A 49 -3.96 -2.86 -53.26
N GLN A 50 -4.01 -4.19 -53.50
CA GLN A 50 -3.68 -4.78 -54.82
C GLN A 50 -4.47 -4.16 -55.97
N LYS A 51 -5.76 -3.87 -55.76
CA LYS A 51 -6.61 -3.26 -56.78
C LYS A 51 -6.22 -1.81 -57.04
N ALA A 52 -5.99 -1.03 -55.98
CA ALA A 52 -5.55 0.35 -56.06
C ALA A 52 -4.15 0.47 -56.71
N ILE A 53 -3.23 -0.45 -56.41
CA ILE A 53 -1.87 -0.50 -56.99
C ILE A 53 -1.93 -0.63 -58.52
N ARG A 54 -2.90 -1.38 -59.05
CA ARG A 54 -3.09 -1.53 -60.50
C ARG A 54 -3.65 -0.28 -61.17
N GLU A 55 -4.46 0.50 -60.45
CA GLU A 55 -5.21 1.64 -61.01
C GLU A 55 -4.46 2.98 -60.85
N GLN A 56 -3.79 3.21 -59.72
CA GLN A 56 -3.28 4.53 -59.31
C GLN A 56 -1.75 4.63 -59.24
N GLY A 57 -1.04 3.53 -59.50
CA GLY A 57 0.42 3.47 -59.51
C GLY A 57 1.03 3.09 -58.15
N ARG A 58 2.18 2.41 -58.19
CA ARG A 58 2.73 1.68 -57.04
C ARG A 58 3.35 2.58 -55.94
N GLY A 59 3.82 3.78 -56.27
CA GLY A 59 4.59 4.63 -55.34
C GLY A 59 3.79 5.13 -54.14
N GLN A 60 2.73 5.91 -54.38
CA GLN A 60 1.93 6.55 -53.32
C GLN A 60 1.20 5.53 -52.41
N ILE A 61 0.95 4.34 -52.95
CA ILE A 61 0.26 3.27 -52.25
C ILE A 61 1.18 2.53 -51.30
N MET A 62 2.43 2.30 -51.69
CA MET A 62 3.45 1.70 -50.82
C MET A 62 3.76 2.59 -49.61
N ASP A 63 3.78 3.91 -49.80
CA ASP A 63 3.98 4.85 -48.69
C ASP A 63 2.81 4.80 -47.70
N THR A 64 1.57 4.73 -48.19
CA THR A 64 0.38 4.63 -47.33
C THR A 64 0.30 3.29 -46.62
N LEU A 65 0.67 2.20 -47.31
CA LEU A 65 0.80 0.87 -46.73
C LEU A 65 1.81 0.85 -45.58
N ALA A 66 2.98 1.45 -45.79
CA ALA A 66 4.01 1.56 -44.77
C ALA A 66 3.52 2.37 -43.55
N GLU A 67 2.80 3.49 -43.78
CA GLU A 67 2.21 4.29 -42.70
C GLU A 67 1.19 3.49 -41.89
N ILE A 68 0.28 2.75 -42.55
CA ILE A 68 -0.72 1.91 -41.86
C ILE A 68 -0.05 0.81 -41.03
N GLN A 69 0.98 0.18 -41.57
CA GLN A 69 1.72 -0.88 -40.88
C GLN A 69 2.48 -0.32 -39.66
N GLU A 70 3.17 0.80 -39.81
CA GLU A 70 3.87 1.46 -38.69
C GLU A 70 2.89 1.83 -37.56
N ARG A 71 1.69 2.32 -37.94
CA ARG A 71 0.63 2.63 -36.98
C ARG A 71 0.07 1.37 -36.31
N HIS A 72 -0.13 0.29 -37.07
CA HIS A 72 -0.57 -1.00 -36.52
C HIS A 72 0.41 -1.48 -35.44
N ASP A 73 1.71 -1.46 -35.75
CA ASP A 73 2.75 -1.92 -34.84
C ASP A 73 2.82 -1.05 -33.57
N ALA A 74 2.66 0.27 -33.72
CA ALA A 74 2.59 1.19 -32.59
C ALA A 74 1.37 0.93 -31.69
N VAL A 75 0.18 0.69 -32.26
CA VAL A 75 -1.03 0.35 -31.50
C VAL A 75 -0.87 -0.98 -30.78
N ARG A 76 -0.31 -2.00 -31.45
CA ARG A 76 0.05 -3.30 -30.86
C ARG A 76 1.02 -3.16 -29.67
N GLU A 77 2.00 -2.26 -29.77
CA GLU A 77 2.92 -1.99 -28.67
C GLU A 77 2.20 -1.34 -27.48
N VAL A 78 1.33 -0.37 -27.74
CA VAL A 78 0.51 0.27 -26.71
C VAL A 78 -0.42 -0.75 -26.03
N GLU A 79 -1.08 -1.61 -26.80
CA GLU A 79 -1.94 -2.66 -26.27
C GLU A 79 -1.16 -3.61 -25.34
N ARG A 80 0.04 -4.03 -25.74
CA ARG A 80 0.92 -4.88 -24.91
C ARG A 80 1.26 -4.19 -23.59
N LYS A 81 1.67 -2.92 -23.64
CA LYS A 81 2.00 -2.13 -22.44
C LYS A 81 0.79 -1.95 -21.53
N LEU A 82 -0.40 -1.77 -22.09
CA LEU A 82 -1.65 -1.69 -21.32
C LEU A 82 -1.97 -3.01 -20.61
N LEU A 83 -1.75 -4.16 -21.26
CA LEU A 83 -1.93 -5.47 -20.64
C LEU A 83 -0.92 -5.72 -19.51
N GLU A 84 0.35 -5.36 -19.71
CA GLU A 84 1.37 -5.43 -18.65
C GLU A 84 0.99 -4.55 -17.45
N LEU A 85 0.52 -3.33 -17.69
CA LEU A 85 0.09 -2.43 -16.64
C LEU A 85 -1.14 -2.97 -15.88
N GLN A 86 -2.12 -3.55 -16.60
CA GLN A 86 -3.25 -4.22 -15.98
C GLN A 86 -2.80 -5.34 -15.04
N GLN A 87 -1.79 -6.12 -15.44
CA GLN A 87 -1.22 -7.17 -14.61
C GLN A 87 -0.56 -6.59 -13.35
N ILE A 88 0.23 -5.52 -13.47
CA ILE A 88 0.83 -4.83 -12.33
C ILE A 88 -0.23 -4.35 -11.34
N PHE A 89 -1.35 -3.81 -11.83
CA PHE A 89 -2.46 -3.41 -10.95
C PHE A 89 -3.10 -4.60 -10.22
N MET A 90 -3.23 -5.74 -10.88
CA MET A 90 -3.75 -6.97 -10.25
C MET A 90 -2.79 -7.48 -9.17
N ASP A 91 -1.50 -7.53 -9.47
CA ASP A 91 -0.47 -7.95 -8.52
C ASP A 91 -0.40 -7.00 -7.32
N MET A 92 -0.55 -5.69 -7.56
CA MET A 92 -0.65 -4.69 -6.50
C MET A 92 -1.89 -4.89 -5.63
N ALA A 93 -3.04 -5.24 -6.22
CA ALA A 93 -4.24 -5.54 -5.45
C ALA A 93 -4.02 -6.74 -4.51
N VAL A 94 -3.35 -7.79 -4.97
CA VAL A 94 -2.97 -8.95 -4.14
C VAL A 94 -2.01 -8.55 -3.03
N LEU A 95 -1.00 -7.72 -3.33
CA LEU A 95 -0.04 -7.25 -2.33
C LEU A 95 -0.67 -6.35 -1.26
N VAL A 96 -1.65 -5.53 -1.63
CA VAL A 96 -2.39 -4.67 -0.69
C VAL A 96 -3.30 -5.53 0.19
N ASP A 97 -3.99 -6.51 -0.38
CA ASP A 97 -4.84 -7.46 0.35
C ASP A 97 -4.01 -8.25 1.38
N ALA A 98 -2.86 -8.81 0.97
CA ALA A 98 -1.93 -9.49 1.86
C ALA A 98 -1.31 -8.57 2.94
N GLN A 99 -1.21 -7.26 2.71
CA GLN A 99 -0.74 -6.28 3.69
C GLN A 99 -1.83 -5.82 4.67
N GLY A 100 -3.11 -6.12 4.41
CA GLY A 100 -4.21 -5.84 5.32
C GLY A 100 -3.97 -6.42 6.73
N ASP A 101 -3.46 -7.65 6.80
CA ASP A 101 -3.13 -8.32 8.07
C ASP A 101 -1.94 -7.69 8.83
N MET A 102 -1.07 -6.93 8.15
CA MET A 102 0.08 -6.27 8.79
C MET A 102 -0.28 -4.93 9.44
N LEU A 103 -1.32 -4.24 8.96
CA LEU A 103 -1.80 -2.99 9.56
C LEU A 103 -2.39 -3.23 10.96
N ASP A 104 -3.09 -4.35 11.16
CA ASP A 104 -3.59 -4.79 12.48
C ASP A 104 -2.46 -4.92 13.52
N ASN A 105 -1.25 -5.27 13.08
CA ASN A 105 -0.10 -5.40 13.98
C ASN A 105 0.47 -4.07 14.45
N ILE A 106 0.34 -2.98 13.69
CA ILE A 106 0.76 -1.64 14.14
C ILE A 106 -0.23 -1.10 15.15
N GLU A 107 -1.52 -1.21 14.86
CA GLU A 107 -2.58 -0.79 15.80
C GLU A 107 -2.49 -1.58 17.11
N SER A 108 -2.29 -2.90 17.02
CA SER A 108 -2.07 -3.77 18.18
C SER A 108 -0.81 -3.40 18.98
N GLN A 109 0.31 -3.10 18.31
CA GLN A 109 1.54 -2.66 18.99
C GLN A 109 1.38 -1.30 19.66
N VAL A 110 0.71 -0.35 19.01
CA VAL A 110 0.43 0.97 19.58
C VAL A 110 -0.52 0.86 20.77
N SER A 111 -1.60 0.06 20.65
CA SER A 111 -2.51 -0.22 21.76
C SER A 111 -1.79 -0.88 22.93
N SER A 112 -0.96 -1.89 22.68
CA SER A 112 -0.16 -2.55 23.71
C SER A 112 0.82 -1.59 24.38
N ALA A 113 1.46 -0.69 23.62
CA ALA A 113 2.34 0.34 24.16
C ALA A 113 1.59 1.31 25.08
N VAL A 114 0.39 1.75 24.70
CA VAL A 114 -0.48 2.59 25.54
C VAL A 114 -0.83 1.88 26.85
N ASP A 115 -1.25 0.62 26.78
CA ASP A 115 -1.60 -0.18 27.96
C ASP A 115 -0.41 -0.36 28.91
N HIS A 116 0.79 -0.60 28.37
CA HIS A 116 2.01 -0.72 29.16
C HIS A 116 2.40 0.61 29.83
N VAL A 117 2.29 1.74 29.13
CA VAL A 117 2.59 3.07 29.69
C VAL A 117 1.59 3.42 30.80
N GLN A 118 0.31 3.16 30.58
CA GLN A 118 -0.74 3.41 31.58
C GLN A 118 -0.53 2.52 32.82
N SER A 119 -0.29 1.23 32.61
CA SER A 119 0.03 0.29 33.70
C SER A 119 1.29 0.72 34.47
N GLY A 120 2.36 1.11 33.78
CA GLY A 120 3.58 1.63 34.38
C GLY A 120 3.33 2.89 35.22
N ASN A 121 2.53 3.82 34.72
CA ASN A 121 2.16 5.03 35.46
C ASN A 121 1.39 4.71 36.76
N THR A 122 0.42 3.79 36.71
CA THR A 122 -0.32 3.38 37.93
C THR A 122 0.59 2.69 38.95
N ALA A 123 1.52 1.84 38.50
CA ALA A 123 2.51 1.20 39.36
C ALA A 123 3.43 2.23 40.04
N LEU A 124 3.90 3.24 39.29
CA LEU A 124 4.71 4.34 39.83
C LEU A 124 3.94 5.17 40.88
N GLN A 125 2.67 5.47 40.62
CA GLN A 125 1.81 6.17 41.60
C GLN A 125 1.63 5.35 42.89
N LYS A 126 1.39 4.04 42.75
CA LYS A 126 1.28 3.13 43.90
C LYS A 126 2.58 3.06 44.68
N ALA A 127 3.72 2.92 44.00
CA ALA A 127 5.05 2.91 44.62
C ALA A 127 5.32 4.21 45.40
N LYS A 128 4.99 5.38 44.83
CA LYS A 128 5.10 6.68 45.51
C LYS A 128 4.22 6.75 46.76
N LYS A 129 2.98 6.25 46.71
CA LYS A 129 2.07 6.21 47.86
C LYS A 129 2.61 5.28 48.96
N LEU A 130 3.10 4.09 48.60
CA LEU A 130 3.71 3.14 49.53
C LEU A 130 4.97 3.73 50.17
N GLN A 131 5.86 4.34 49.39
CA GLN A 131 7.07 4.99 49.90
C GLN A 131 6.74 6.08 50.93
N LYS A 132 5.73 6.93 50.63
CA LYS A 132 5.29 7.98 51.56
C LYS A 132 4.73 7.40 52.87
N ASN A 133 3.98 6.30 52.80
CA ASN A 133 3.38 5.70 53.99
C ASN A 133 4.41 4.93 54.83
N SER A 134 5.32 4.20 54.18
CA SER A 134 6.35 3.39 54.85
C SER A 134 7.25 4.23 55.77
N ARG A 135 7.54 5.49 55.42
CA ARG A 135 8.32 6.39 56.28
C ARG A 135 7.64 6.64 57.63
N LYS A 136 6.31 6.78 57.67
CA LYS A 136 5.56 6.98 58.90
C LYS A 136 5.60 5.74 59.79
N TRP A 137 5.38 4.58 59.20
CA TRP A 137 5.43 3.29 59.90
C TRP A 137 6.82 2.97 60.43
N MET A 138 7.87 3.32 59.68
CA MET A 138 9.26 3.18 60.14
C MET A 138 9.55 4.05 61.37
N CYS A 139 9.11 5.32 61.40
CA CYS A 139 9.26 6.17 62.58
C CYS A 139 8.52 5.60 63.80
N ILE A 140 7.29 5.10 63.63
CA ILE A 140 6.52 4.48 64.71
C ILE A 140 7.24 3.24 65.24
N ALA A 141 7.76 2.39 64.35
CA ALA A 141 8.51 1.20 64.74
C ALA A 141 9.78 1.53 65.53
N ILE A 142 10.55 2.57 65.11
CA ILE A 142 11.72 3.05 65.86
C ILE A 142 11.32 3.56 67.24
N LEU A 143 10.24 4.33 67.34
CA LEU A 143 9.73 4.85 68.62
C LEU A 143 9.36 3.72 69.60
N ILE A 144 8.64 2.70 69.12
CA ILE A 144 8.28 1.52 69.92
C ILE A 144 9.54 0.79 70.40
N LEU A 145 10.53 0.62 69.52
CA LEU A 145 11.80 -0.04 69.86
C LEU A 145 12.57 0.72 70.96
N LEU A 146 12.61 2.05 70.89
CA LEU A 146 13.24 2.89 71.93
C LEU A 146 12.52 2.76 73.29
N ILE A 147 11.18 2.70 73.29
CA ILE A 147 10.40 2.50 74.52
C ILE A 147 10.72 1.14 75.14
N ILE A 148 10.79 0.07 74.35
CA ILE A 148 11.14 -1.27 74.83
C ILE A 148 12.54 -1.26 75.47
N ILE A 149 13.52 -0.64 74.82
CA ILE A 149 14.88 -0.51 75.37
C ILE A 149 14.85 0.25 76.71
N ALA A 150 14.13 1.37 76.80
CA ALA A 150 14.03 2.15 78.02
C ALA A 150 13.42 1.33 79.19
N VAL A 151 12.37 0.55 78.93
CA VAL A 151 11.76 -0.33 79.95
C VAL A 151 12.75 -1.38 80.43
N ILE A 152 13.49 -2.02 79.53
CA ILE A 152 14.52 -3.02 79.89
C ILE A 152 15.60 -2.37 80.75
N VAL A 153 16.12 -1.20 80.36
CA VAL A 153 17.16 -0.49 81.10
C VAL A 153 16.70 -0.11 82.50
N VAL A 154 15.50 0.46 82.65
CA VAL A 154 14.93 0.79 83.98
C VAL A 154 14.71 -0.49 84.81
N GLY A 155 14.22 -1.56 84.18
CA GLY A 155 13.99 -2.85 84.83
C GLY A 155 15.27 -3.51 85.34
N VAL A 156 16.42 -3.29 84.69
CA VAL A 156 17.74 -3.82 85.11
C VAL A 156 18.43 -2.89 86.12
N LEU A 157 18.33 -1.57 85.96
CA LEU A 157 18.98 -0.60 86.86
C LEU A 157 18.29 -0.48 88.23
N LYS A 158 16.95 -0.53 88.27
CA LYS A 158 16.16 -0.40 89.50
C LYS A 158 16.41 -1.50 90.54
N PRO A 159 16.53 -2.81 90.19
CA PRO A 159 16.86 -3.84 91.17
C PRO A 159 18.30 -3.72 91.69
N TRP A 160 19.23 -3.17 90.91
CA TRP A 160 20.61 -2.97 91.36
C TRP A 160 20.73 -1.86 92.42
N SER A 161 19.90 -0.82 92.33
CA SER A 161 19.85 0.25 93.35
C SER A 161 19.19 -0.17 94.67
N LYS A 162 18.36 -1.23 94.69
CA LYS A 162 17.68 -1.70 95.92
C LYS A 162 18.44 -2.80 96.68
N ASN A 163 19.48 -3.37 96.09
CA ASN A 163 20.30 -4.41 96.71
C ASN A 163 21.57 -3.88 97.41
N GLY A 164 21.70 -2.55 97.55
CA GLY A 164 22.71 -1.91 98.40
C GLY A 164 22.06 -1.34 99.66
N ALA A 165 21.77 -2.21 100.62
CA ALA A 165 21.55 -1.87 102.02
C ALA A 165 22.55 -2.66 102.86
#